data_AF-A0A369B038-F1
#
_entry.id   AF-A0A369B038-F1
#
_cell.length_a   1.000
_cell.length_b   1.000
_cell.length_c   1.000
_cell.angle_alpha   90.00
_cell.angle_beta   90.00
_cell.angle_gamma   90.00
#
_symmetry.space_group_name_H-M   'P 1'
#
loop_
_entity.id
_entity.type
_entity.pdbx_description
1 polymer ?
#
loop_
_entity_poly.entity_id
_entity_poly.type
_entity_poly.pdbx_seq_one_letter_code
_entity_poly.pdbx_strand_id
1 'polypeptide(L)'
;MGQSMPKRWITAGLLGALLMGTVPANWNTLQVFAASEKTYVTTVQGLQQEMTEGLEARKTSLTIKYKGSTKKLESLLKNAITGALDSDPYTKYIVDRYTYSWRGTSGTAKISLSVKYRENKDQSAYVNWRVSGILKSIITPGMNDHQKVKAIHDYVVQNLKYDENLKKYTAYEGLQTGEAVCQGYTLLTYKLLQGAGINNRIVEGTAGGQLHAWNLVELGKRWYHLDTTWDDPLLAPPDQISYAYYLLTDEQIRKDHRWTIKYPAANTLYRNTLSALVNKGEAGTAVYKELQQQLGLHLYDPSLAIGTEEGLQDRVRQGIKAGGLTVTIRYSGTEQEMLRDLEGLYDLPIENVRYLSDPLEGTKDLRVEIHWETR
;
A
#
# COMPACT_ATOMS: atom_id res chain seq x y z
N MET A 1 21.32 -57.94 4.15
CA MET A 1 22.03 -56.65 4.23
C MET A 1 21.05 -55.54 3.88
N GLY A 2 20.44 -54.91 4.89
CA GLY A 2 19.47 -53.84 4.71
C GLY A 2 20.15 -52.52 4.41
N GLN A 3 19.83 -51.90 3.27
CA GLN A 3 20.23 -50.53 2.99
C GLN A 3 19.33 -49.57 3.77
N SER A 4 19.93 -48.80 4.68
CA SER A 4 19.24 -47.74 5.41
C SER A 4 18.91 -46.59 4.47
N MET A 5 17.63 -46.19 4.45
CA MET A 5 17.21 -44.96 3.77
C MET A 5 17.71 -43.74 4.55
N PRO A 6 18.29 -42.72 3.88
CA PRO A 6 18.63 -41.48 4.55
C PRO A 6 17.35 -40.67 4.83
N LYS A 7 16.88 -40.69 6.08
CA LYS A 7 15.94 -39.68 6.61
C LYS A 7 16.73 -38.39 6.84
N ARG A 8 16.50 -37.34 6.05
CA ARG A 8 17.08 -36.00 6.30
C ARG A 8 15.98 -35.05 6.76
N TRP A 9 16.19 -34.42 7.91
CA TRP A 9 15.30 -33.42 8.50
C TRP A 9 15.81 -32.01 8.14
N ILE A 10 14.98 -31.28 7.39
CA ILE A 10 14.55 -29.87 7.50
C ILE A 10 15.55 -28.80 8.02
N THR A 11 15.65 -27.70 7.28
CA THR A 11 15.83 -26.33 7.82
C THR A 11 14.47 -25.72 8.15
N ALA A 12 14.28 -25.30 9.41
CA ALA A 12 13.07 -24.64 9.90
C ALA A 12 13.43 -23.20 10.33
N GLY A 13 12.62 -22.22 9.92
CA GLY A 13 12.45 -20.99 10.69
C GLY A 13 11.45 -21.28 11.80
N LEU A 14 11.90 -21.25 13.05
CA LEU A 14 11.13 -21.60 14.25
C LEU A 14 10.31 -20.42 14.77
N LEU A 15 9.07 -20.70 15.20
CA LEU A 15 8.46 -20.21 16.44
C LEU A 15 7.22 -21.10 16.72
N GLY A 16 7.25 -21.80 17.88
CA GLY A 16 6.36 -22.90 18.32
C GLY A 16 4.94 -22.47 18.73
N ALA A 17 4.05 -23.29 19.31
CA ALA A 17 4.10 -24.66 19.82
C ALA A 17 2.71 -25.37 19.67
N LEU A 18 2.64 -26.61 20.17
CA LEU A 18 1.61 -27.67 20.02
C LEU A 18 0.17 -27.38 20.51
N LEU A 19 -0.83 -28.12 19.98
CA LEU A 19 -1.56 -29.21 20.68
C LEU A 19 -2.60 -29.91 19.78
N MET A 20 -2.81 -31.21 20.03
CA MET A 20 -3.69 -32.14 19.28
C MET A 20 -5.08 -32.28 19.93
N GLY A 21 -6.10 -32.61 19.13
CA GLY A 21 -7.38 -33.15 19.62
C GLY A 21 -8.26 -33.63 18.46
N THR A 22 -8.80 -34.84 18.59
CA THR A 22 -9.57 -35.60 17.58
C THR A 22 -11.07 -35.28 17.59
N VAL A 23 -11.76 -35.40 16.45
CA VAL A 23 -13.24 -35.38 16.36
C VAL A 23 -13.77 -36.62 15.62
N PRO A 24 -14.87 -37.26 16.05
CA PRO A 24 -15.42 -38.47 15.43
C PRO A 24 -16.29 -38.18 14.19
N ALA A 25 -16.51 -39.25 13.43
CA ALA A 25 -17.25 -39.30 12.17
C ALA A 25 -18.76 -39.03 12.34
N ASN A 26 -19.38 -38.45 11.30
CA ASN A 26 -20.71 -38.80 10.78
C ASN A 26 -20.81 -38.29 9.33
N TRP A 27 -21.18 -39.19 8.42
CA TRP A 27 -21.16 -39.03 6.97
C TRP A 27 -22.46 -38.41 6.44
N ASN A 28 -22.33 -37.59 5.39
CA ASN A 28 -23.34 -37.50 4.33
C ASN A 28 -22.62 -37.56 2.97
N THR A 29 -23.16 -38.41 2.10
CA THR A 29 -22.64 -38.91 0.83
C THR A 29 -22.29 -37.80 -0.16
N LEU A 30 -21.02 -37.77 -0.61
CA LEU A 30 -20.58 -37.03 -1.78
C LEU A 30 -20.36 -37.98 -2.95
N GLN A 31 -20.92 -37.62 -4.09
CA GLN A 31 -20.75 -38.29 -5.37
C GLN A 31 -19.26 -38.52 -5.65
N VAL A 32 -18.90 -39.78 -5.90
CA VAL A 32 -17.55 -40.18 -6.27
C VAL A 32 -17.33 -39.75 -7.73
N PHE A 33 -16.76 -38.56 -7.91
CA PHE A 33 -15.97 -38.30 -9.10
C PHE A 33 -14.71 -39.15 -9.02
N ALA A 34 -14.55 -40.09 -9.95
CA ALA A 34 -13.29 -40.80 -10.13
C ALA A 34 -12.18 -39.76 -10.34
N ALA A 35 -11.30 -39.63 -9.35
CA ALA A 35 -10.14 -38.75 -9.44
C ALA A 35 -9.26 -39.23 -10.59
N SER A 36 -9.15 -38.45 -11.67
CA SER A 36 -8.11 -38.68 -12.67
C SER A 36 -6.77 -38.77 -11.92
N GLU A 37 -6.02 -39.86 -12.08
CA GLU A 37 -4.72 -40.00 -11.43
C GLU A 37 -3.86 -38.78 -11.78
N LYS A 38 -3.53 -37.95 -10.79
CA LYS A 38 -2.65 -36.79 -11.01
C LYS A 38 -1.36 -37.27 -11.68
N THR A 39 -1.19 -36.87 -12.93
CA THR A 39 -0.03 -37.13 -13.77
C THR A 39 1.24 -36.63 -13.09
N TYR A 40 2.35 -37.33 -13.29
CA TYR A 40 3.64 -36.87 -12.78
C TYR A 40 4.00 -35.50 -13.38
N VAL A 41 4.40 -34.57 -12.52
CA VAL A 41 5.08 -33.34 -12.95
C VAL A 41 6.51 -33.69 -13.34
N THR A 42 6.94 -33.26 -14.52
CA THR A 42 8.27 -33.60 -15.07
C THR A 42 9.17 -32.38 -15.24
N THR A 43 8.63 -31.16 -15.16
CA THR A 43 9.35 -29.91 -15.42
C THR A 43 9.33 -28.98 -14.20
N VAL A 44 10.28 -28.04 -14.17
CA VAL A 44 10.35 -26.99 -13.13
C VAL A 44 9.16 -26.04 -13.24
N GLN A 45 8.76 -25.66 -14.48
CA GLN A 45 7.57 -24.84 -14.67
C GLN A 45 6.31 -25.54 -14.15
N GLY A 46 6.17 -26.86 -14.35
CA GLY A 46 5.04 -27.62 -13.81
C GLY A 46 5.04 -27.66 -12.28
N LEU A 47 6.21 -27.71 -11.63
CA LEU A 47 6.29 -27.62 -10.16
C LEU A 47 5.84 -26.25 -9.66
N GLN A 48 6.32 -25.17 -10.30
CA GLN A 48 5.90 -23.82 -9.97
C GLN A 48 4.39 -23.62 -10.19
N GLN A 49 3.84 -24.14 -11.28
CA GLN A 49 2.42 -24.04 -11.59
C GLN A 49 1.56 -24.74 -10.52
N GLU A 50 1.84 -26.00 -10.17
CA GLU A 50 1.08 -26.71 -9.11
C GLU A 50 1.17 -25.99 -7.76
N MET A 51 2.33 -25.40 -7.44
CA MET A 51 2.48 -24.59 -6.22
C MET A 51 1.65 -23.31 -6.31
N THR A 52 1.68 -22.61 -7.45
CA THR A 52 0.90 -21.38 -7.70
C THR A 52 -0.59 -21.65 -7.54
N GLU A 53 -1.13 -22.65 -8.22
CA GLU A 53 -2.55 -23.03 -8.14
C GLU A 53 -2.98 -23.39 -6.70
N GLY A 54 -2.09 -24.07 -5.95
CA GLY A 54 -2.41 -24.38 -4.56
C GLY A 54 -2.30 -23.19 -3.60
N LEU A 55 -1.37 -22.26 -3.83
CA LEU A 55 -1.27 -21.01 -3.08
C LEU A 55 -2.48 -20.10 -3.35
N GLU A 56 -2.88 -19.93 -4.62
CA GLU A 56 -4.08 -19.19 -5.04
C GLU A 56 -5.34 -19.76 -4.39
N ALA A 57 -5.45 -21.09 -4.36
CA ALA A 57 -6.56 -21.79 -3.70
C ALA A 57 -6.47 -21.80 -2.16
N ARG A 58 -5.44 -21.17 -1.56
CA ARG A 58 -5.14 -21.16 -0.12
C ARG A 58 -5.05 -22.56 0.50
N LYS A 59 -4.54 -23.54 -0.25
CA LYS A 59 -4.35 -24.90 0.26
C LYS A 59 -3.25 -24.89 1.32
N THR A 60 -3.57 -25.41 2.50
CA THR A 60 -2.60 -25.55 3.60
C THR A 60 -1.66 -26.74 3.41
N SER A 61 -2.02 -27.68 2.53
CA SER A 61 -1.17 -28.80 2.13
C SER A 61 -1.31 -29.11 0.65
N LEU A 62 -0.17 -29.28 -0.03
CA LEU A 62 -0.09 -29.72 -1.42
C LEU A 62 0.81 -30.95 -1.51
N THR A 63 0.37 -31.96 -2.25
CA THR A 63 1.19 -33.13 -2.61
C THR A 63 1.41 -33.16 -4.12
N ILE A 64 2.67 -33.19 -4.55
CA ILE A 64 3.06 -33.21 -5.96
C ILE A 64 3.86 -34.48 -6.24
N LYS A 65 3.44 -35.26 -7.23
CA LYS A 65 4.21 -36.41 -7.75
C LYS A 65 5.15 -35.91 -8.83
N TYR A 66 6.46 -36.00 -8.61
CA TYR A 66 7.50 -35.57 -9.54
C TYR A 66 8.21 -36.77 -10.17
N LYS A 67 8.46 -36.71 -11.48
CA LYS A 67 9.26 -37.70 -12.23
C LYS A 67 10.40 -36.97 -12.94
N GLY A 68 11.62 -37.22 -12.49
CA GLY A 68 12.83 -36.57 -12.96
C GLY A 68 13.99 -36.75 -11.98
N SER A 69 15.17 -36.26 -12.35
CA SER A 69 16.37 -36.35 -11.52
C SER A 69 16.20 -35.63 -10.18
N THR A 70 16.41 -36.33 -9.07
CA THR A 70 16.27 -35.74 -7.72
C THR A 70 17.54 -35.07 -7.20
N LYS A 71 18.66 -35.16 -7.93
CA LYS A 71 19.97 -34.61 -7.51
C LYS A 71 19.94 -33.11 -7.17
N LYS A 72 19.09 -32.33 -7.84
CA LYS A 72 18.93 -30.87 -7.63
C LYS A 72 17.54 -30.47 -7.16
N LEU A 73 16.71 -31.44 -6.76
CA LEU A 73 15.29 -31.20 -6.50
C LEU A 73 15.07 -30.13 -5.44
N GLU A 74 15.89 -30.08 -4.39
CA GLU A 74 15.77 -29.05 -3.35
C GLU A 74 15.91 -27.62 -3.88
N SER A 75 16.92 -27.34 -4.73
CA SER A 75 17.08 -26.04 -5.37
C SER A 75 15.93 -25.74 -6.34
N LEU A 76 15.44 -26.76 -7.05
CA LEU A 76 14.28 -26.61 -7.95
C LEU A 76 13.01 -26.26 -7.18
N LEU A 77 12.77 -26.91 -6.03
CA LEU A 77 11.64 -26.63 -5.16
C LEU A 77 11.71 -25.21 -4.60
N LYS A 78 12.90 -24.78 -4.14
CA LYS A 78 13.12 -23.41 -3.67
C LYS A 78 12.79 -22.40 -4.78
N ASN A 79 13.29 -22.60 -5.99
CA ASN A 79 13.02 -21.70 -7.10
C ASN A 79 11.52 -21.73 -7.50
N ALA A 80 10.90 -22.90 -7.50
CA ALA A 80 9.48 -23.05 -7.85
C ALA A 80 8.57 -22.34 -6.83
N ILE A 81 8.81 -22.50 -5.52
CA ILE A 81 7.98 -21.82 -4.51
C ILE A 81 8.24 -20.31 -4.49
N THR A 82 9.50 -19.87 -4.67
CA THR A 82 9.81 -18.43 -4.80
C THR A 82 9.12 -17.84 -6.02
N GLY A 83 9.22 -18.49 -7.19
CA GLY A 83 8.55 -18.03 -8.41
C GLY A 83 7.02 -18.02 -8.29
N ALA A 84 6.44 -18.99 -7.57
CA ALA A 84 5.01 -19.01 -7.29
C ALA A 84 4.58 -17.83 -6.40
N LEU A 85 5.32 -17.54 -5.31
CA LEU A 85 5.04 -16.40 -4.44
C LEU A 85 5.27 -15.06 -5.16
N ASP A 86 6.32 -14.93 -5.97
CA ASP A 86 6.61 -13.69 -6.71
C ASP A 86 5.58 -13.40 -7.82
N SER A 87 4.86 -14.43 -8.30
CA SER A 87 3.79 -14.27 -9.30
C SER A 87 2.50 -13.68 -8.74
N ASP A 88 2.28 -13.77 -7.42
CA ASP A 88 1.17 -13.16 -6.71
C ASP A 88 1.68 -12.42 -5.47
N PRO A 89 2.05 -11.14 -5.63
CA PRO A 89 2.56 -10.31 -4.53
C PRO A 89 1.62 -10.28 -3.33
N TYR A 90 0.30 -10.26 -3.52
CA TYR A 90 -0.64 -10.27 -2.40
C TYR A 90 -0.52 -11.58 -1.61
N THR A 91 -0.55 -12.71 -2.30
CA THR A 91 -0.42 -14.04 -1.67
C THR A 91 0.91 -14.18 -0.94
N LYS A 92 2.01 -13.65 -1.48
CA LYS A 92 3.32 -13.65 -0.82
C LYS A 92 3.29 -13.08 0.60
N TYR A 93 2.60 -11.96 0.81
CA TYR A 93 2.56 -11.26 2.11
C TYR A 93 1.53 -11.83 3.09
N ILE A 94 0.56 -12.62 2.64
CA ILE A 94 -0.36 -13.32 3.54
C ILE A 94 0.08 -14.76 3.86
N VAL A 95 1.18 -15.25 3.30
CA VAL A 95 1.81 -16.50 3.74
C VAL A 95 2.63 -16.21 5.00
N ASP A 96 2.24 -16.80 6.13
CA ASP A 96 2.99 -16.69 7.40
C ASP A 96 4.28 -17.51 7.32
N ARG A 97 4.16 -18.76 6.89
CA ARG A 97 5.29 -19.68 6.71
C ARG A 97 4.91 -20.83 5.78
N TYR A 98 5.92 -21.45 5.20
CA TYR A 98 5.76 -22.71 4.49
C TYR A 98 6.94 -23.64 4.78
N THR A 99 6.70 -24.94 4.63
CA THR A 99 7.73 -25.98 4.67
C THR A 99 7.50 -26.95 3.53
N TYR A 100 8.57 -27.46 2.94
CA TYR A 100 8.47 -28.53 1.97
C TYR A 100 9.40 -29.68 2.33
N SER A 101 8.96 -30.89 1.99
CA SER A 101 9.76 -32.11 2.09
C SER A 101 9.49 -32.99 0.88
N TRP A 102 10.37 -33.95 0.61
CA TRP A 102 10.12 -34.93 -0.44
C TRP A 102 10.66 -36.30 -0.06
N ARG A 103 10.07 -37.35 -0.61
CA ARG A 103 10.54 -38.74 -0.49
C ARG A 103 10.50 -39.42 -1.85
N GLY A 104 11.52 -40.19 -2.19
CA GLY A 104 11.54 -40.91 -3.47
C GLY A 104 12.90 -41.49 -3.82
N THR A 105 13.07 -41.78 -5.11
CA THR A 105 14.27 -42.38 -5.71
C THR A 105 15.10 -41.34 -6.45
N SER A 106 16.13 -41.77 -7.19
CA SER A 106 16.90 -40.90 -8.09
C SER A 106 16.07 -40.32 -9.25
N GLY A 107 14.94 -40.96 -9.61
CA GLY A 107 14.13 -40.60 -10.78
C GLY A 107 12.68 -40.23 -10.48
N THR A 108 12.23 -40.31 -9.23
CA THR A 108 10.87 -39.94 -8.81
C THR A 108 10.86 -39.40 -7.39
N ALA A 109 9.95 -38.47 -7.09
CA ALA A 109 9.75 -37.96 -5.74
C ALA A 109 8.28 -37.62 -5.48
N LYS A 110 7.80 -37.90 -4.26
CA LYS A 110 6.59 -37.34 -3.70
C LYS A 110 6.97 -36.13 -2.88
N ILE A 111 6.60 -34.94 -3.34
CA ILE A 111 6.83 -33.66 -2.67
C ILE A 111 5.60 -33.34 -1.82
N SER A 112 5.81 -32.88 -0.60
CA SER A 112 4.77 -32.42 0.32
C SER A 112 5.11 -30.99 0.75
N LEU A 113 4.26 -30.03 0.41
CA LEU A 113 4.35 -28.62 0.79
C LEU A 113 3.25 -28.36 1.84
N SER A 114 3.62 -27.78 2.97
CA SER A 114 2.71 -27.29 4.00
C SER A 114 2.81 -25.77 4.05
N VAL A 115 1.69 -25.08 4.03
CA VAL A 115 1.62 -23.62 4.06
C VAL A 115 0.69 -23.19 5.18
N LYS A 116 1.13 -22.23 5.99
CA LYS A 116 0.29 -21.53 6.94
C LYS A 116 0.08 -20.12 6.42
N TYR A 117 -1.19 -19.73 6.29
CA TYR A 117 -1.58 -18.40 5.87
C TYR A 117 -2.02 -17.57 7.08
N ARG A 118 -1.82 -16.25 6.98
CA ARG A 118 -2.46 -15.24 7.82
C ARG A 118 -3.92 -15.02 7.42
N GLU A 119 -4.24 -15.27 6.14
CA GLU A 119 -5.56 -15.12 5.55
C GLU A 119 -5.97 -16.43 4.85
N ASN A 120 -7.10 -17.01 5.26
CA ASN A 120 -7.64 -18.23 4.65
C ASN A 120 -8.48 -17.93 3.38
N LYS A 121 -8.98 -18.97 2.72
CA LYS A 121 -9.75 -18.85 1.47
C LYS A 121 -10.98 -17.95 1.60
N ASP A 122 -11.77 -18.13 2.65
CA ASP A 122 -13.03 -17.39 2.85
C ASP A 122 -12.74 -15.93 3.22
N GLN A 123 -11.68 -15.69 3.99
CA GLN A 123 -11.20 -14.34 4.30
C GLN A 123 -10.70 -13.62 3.03
N SER A 124 -9.94 -14.30 2.15
CA SER A 124 -9.56 -13.74 0.85
C SER A 124 -10.76 -13.45 -0.05
N ALA A 125 -11.79 -14.31 -0.04
CA ALA A 125 -13.04 -14.06 -0.76
C ALA A 125 -13.78 -12.83 -0.19
N TYR A 126 -13.83 -12.68 1.13
CA TYR A 126 -14.38 -11.50 1.80
C TYR A 126 -13.64 -10.22 1.39
N VAL A 127 -12.31 -10.22 1.38
CA VAL A 127 -11.51 -9.07 0.94
C VAL A 127 -11.88 -8.68 -0.49
N ASN A 128 -11.89 -9.62 -1.43
CA ASN A 128 -12.24 -9.33 -2.83
C ASN A 128 -13.67 -8.78 -2.97
N TRP A 129 -14.63 -9.32 -2.21
CA TRP A 129 -16.01 -8.83 -2.19
C TRP A 129 -16.10 -7.40 -1.63
N ARG A 130 -15.46 -7.13 -0.48
CA ARG A 130 -15.42 -5.79 0.13
C ARG A 130 -14.75 -4.77 -0.77
N VAL A 131 -13.59 -5.10 -1.35
CA VAL A 131 -12.87 -4.26 -2.31
C VAL A 131 -13.80 -3.87 -3.47
N SER A 132 -14.53 -4.84 -4.04
CA SER A 132 -15.49 -4.57 -5.11
C SER A 132 -16.63 -3.63 -4.67
N GLY A 133 -17.12 -3.77 -3.43
CA GLY A 133 -18.14 -2.90 -2.86
C GLY A 133 -17.64 -1.47 -2.61
N ILE A 134 -16.44 -1.35 -2.05
CA ILE A 134 -15.77 -0.06 -1.77
C ILE A 134 -15.50 0.70 -3.06
N LEU A 135 -14.96 0.03 -4.08
CA LEU A 135 -14.69 0.67 -5.37
C LEU A 135 -15.97 1.19 -6.02
N LYS A 136 -17.10 0.48 -5.88
CA LYS A 136 -18.41 0.97 -6.35
C LYS A 136 -18.90 2.20 -5.60
N SER A 137 -18.52 2.39 -4.34
CA SER A 137 -18.93 3.57 -3.56
C SER A 137 -18.03 4.78 -3.78
N ILE A 138 -16.72 4.57 -3.95
CA ILE A 138 -15.75 5.68 -4.02
C ILE A 138 -15.37 6.08 -5.46
N ILE A 139 -15.60 5.22 -6.45
CA ILE A 139 -15.29 5.50 -7.86
C ILE A 139 -16.57 5.76 -8.64
N THR A 140 -16.69 6.97 -9.19
CA THR A 140 -17.82 7.36 -10.04
C THR A 140 -17.45 7.32 -11.52
N PRO A 141 -18.43 7.15 -12.43
CA PRO A 141 -18.19 7.24 -13.87
C PRO A 141 -17.53 8.56 -14.26
N GLY A 142 -16.47 8.48 -15.06
CA GLY A 142 -15.71 9.65 -15.52
C GLY A 142 -14.49 10.01 -14.69
N MET A 143 -14.28 9.37 -13.52
CA MET A 143 -13.02 9.55 -12.77
C MET A 143 -11.82 9.05 -13.57
N ASN A 144 -10.79 9.88 -13.68
CA ASN A 144 -9.48 9.46 -14.21
C ASN A 144 -8.67 8.74 -13.14
N ASP A 145 -7.55 8.12 -13.54
CA ASP A 145 -6.75 7.31 -12.61
C ASP A 145 -6.18 8.13 -11.45
N HIS A 146 -5.87 9.43 -11.66
CA HIS A 146 -5.40 10.32 -10.59
C HIS A 146 -6.48 10.54 -9.51
N GLN A 147 -7.74 10.73 -9.92
CA GLN A 147 -8.87 10.84 -9.00
C GLN A 147 -9.14 9.52 -8.27
N LYS A 148 -9.04 8.38 -8.98
CA LYS A 148 -9.22 7.06 -8.36
C LYS A 148 -8.17 6.77 -7.31
N VAL A 149 -6.89 7.06 -7.57
CA VAL A 149 -5.82 6.89 -6.57
C VAL A 149 -6.09 7.73 -5.33
N LYS A 150 -6.48 9.00 -5.50
CA LYS A 150 -6.83 9.87 -4.37
C LYS A 150 -8.00 9.31 -3.58
N ALA A 151 -9.10 8.93 -4.25
CA ALA A 151 -10.27 8.36 -3.57
C ALA A 151 -9.95 7.08 -2.80
N ILE A 152 -9.09 6.22 -3.37
CA ILE A 152 -8.62 4.99 -2.70
C ILE A 152 -7.75 5.30 -1.49
N HIS A 153 -6.79 6.22 -1.64
CA HIS A 153 -5.95 6.68 -0.53
C HIS A 153 -6.81 7.23 0.61
N ASP A 154 -7.69 8.17 0.31
CA ASP A 154 -8.55 8.84 1.28
C ASP A 154 -9.45 7.82 2.00
N TYR A 155 -10.02 6.86 1.26
CA TYR A 155 -10.79 5.78 1.87
C TYR A 155 -9.95 4.98 2.88
N VAL A 156 -8.74 4.56 2.50
CA VAL A 156 -7.91 3.74 3.40
C VAL A 156 -7.53 4.52 4.66
N VAL A 157 -7.05 5.76 4.49
CA VAL A 157 -6.64 6.63 5.61
C VAL A 157 -7.81 6.95 6.54
N GLN A 158 -9.02 7.15 6.02
CA GLN A 158 -10.19 7.45 6.84
C GLN A 158 -10.81 6.23 7.54
N ASN A 159 -10.59 5.02 7.01
CA ASN A 159 -11.31 3.82 7.47
C ASN A 159 -10.43 2.85 8.27
N LEU A 160 -9.12 3.05 8.28
CA LEU A 160 -8.19 2.27 9.08
C LEU A 160 -7.53 3.17 10.14
N LYS A 161 -7.23 2.56 11.27
CA LYS A 161 -6.35 3.08 12.31
C LYS A 161 -5.17 2.13 12.53
N TYR A 162 -3.98 2.68 12.76
CA TYR A 162 -2.81 1.86 13.01
C TYR A 162 -2.98 0.95 14.25
N ASP A 163 -2.73 -0.34 14.09
CA ASP A 163 -2.74 -1.31 15.20
C ASP A 163 -1.44 -1.25 16.00
N GLU A 164 -1.39 -0.39 17.01
CA GLU A 164 -0.23 -0.21 17.89
C GLU A 164 0.13 -1.49 18.68
N ASN A 165 -0.78 -2.46 18.79
CA ASN A 165 -0.49 -3.75 19.42
C ASN A 165 0.23 -4.74 18.49
N LEU A 166 0.40 -4.38 17.21
CA LEU A 166 1.09 -5.15 16.19
C LEU A 166 0.55 -6.58 16.00
N LYS A 167 -0.77 -6.73 15.83
CA LYS A 167 -1.44 -8.04 15.71
C LYS A 167 -2.19 -8.24 14.40
N LYS A 168 -2.62 -7.17 13.74
CA LYS A 168 -3.48 -7.21 12.55
C LYS A 168 -2.68 -6.94 11.27
N TYR A 169 -2.35 -7.98 10.51
CA TYR A 169 -1.39 -7.94 9.40
C TYR A 169 -2.03 -8.06 8.00
N THR A 170 -3.32 -8.34 7.91
CA THR A 170 -4.01 -8.65 6.66
C THR A 170 -4.99 -7.55 6.26
N ALA A 171 -5.31 -7.45 4.96
CA ALA A 171 -6.39 -6.60 4.50
C ALA A 171 -7.75 -7.07 5.06
N TYR A 172 -7.91 -8.38 5.29
CA TYR A 172 -9.10 -8.92 5.95
C TYR A 172 -9.31 -8.31 7.34
N GLU A 173 -8.28 -8.32 8.19
CA GLU A 173 -8.36 -7.75 9.54
C GLU A 173 -8.67 -6.26 9.49
N GLY A 174 -7.97 -5.49 8.63
CA GLY A 174 -8.25 -4.07 8.42
C GLY A 174 -9.70 -3.81 8.00
N LEU A 175 -10.25 -4.61 7.09
CA LEU A 175 -11.65 -4.47 6.63
C LEU A 175 -12.70 -4.97 7.64
N GLN A 176 -12.32 -5.81 8.59
CA GLN A 176 -13.23 -6.32 9.62
C GLN A 176 -13.26 -5.44 10.86
N THR A 177 -12.11 -4.92 11.28
CA THR A 177 -11.96 -4.22 12.56
C THR A 177 -11.67 -2.73 12.40
N GLY A 178 -11.34 -2.26 11.20
CA GLY A 178 -10.85 -0.89 10.99
C GLY A 178 -9.44 -0.67 11.52
N GLU A 179 -8.66 -1.73 11.77
CA GLU A 179 -7.31 -1.60 12.32
C GLU A 179 -6.32 -2.57 11.65
N ALA A 180 -5.11 -2.10 11.39
CA ALA A 180 -4.04 -2.91 10.81
C ALA A 180 -2.65 -2.30 11.07
N VAL A 181 -1.59 -3.10 10.97
CA VAL A 181 -0.22 -2.59 10.82
C VAL A 181 0.07 -2.25 9.34
N CYS A 182 1.25 -1.70 9.06
CA CYS A 182 1.68 -1.29 7.71
C CYS A 182 1.42 -2.33 6.61
N GLN A 183 1.58 -3.62 6.91
CA GLN A 183 1.27 -4.69 5.97
C GLN A 183 -0.23 -4.73 5.60
N GLY A 184 -1.13 -4.58 6.56
CA GLY A 184 -2.57 -4.60 6.30
C GLY A 184 -3.03 -3.39 5.47
N TYR A 185 -2.49 -2.20 5.77
CA TYR A 185 -2.68 -0.98 4.95
C TYR A 185 -2.23 -1.22 3.51
N THR A 186 -0.99 -1.65 3.35
CA THR A 186 -0.37 -1.89 2.03
C THR A 186 -1.14 -2.92 1.21
N LEU A 187 -1.62 -3.99 1.85
CA LEU A 187 -2.39 -5.05 1.18
C LEU A 187 -3.78 -4.58 0.75
N LEU A 188 -4.46 -3.78 1.58
CA LEU A 188 -5.76 -3.21 1.24
C LEU A 188 -5.62 -2.20 0.08
N THR A 189 -4.67 -1.28 0.19
CA THR A 189 -4.34 -0.31 -0.86
C THR A 189 -3.98 -1.01 -2.17
N TYR A 190 -3.14 -2.05 -2.11
CA TYR A 190 -2.78 -2.89 -3.27
C TYR A 190 -4.01 -3.45 -3.98
N LYS A 191 -4.95 -4.05 -3.22
CA LYS A 191 -6.17 -4.66 -3.75
C LYS A 191 -7.14 -3.63 -4.33
N LEU A 192 -7.31 -2.48 -3.68
CA LEU A 192 -8.16 -1.40 -4.17
C LEU A 192 -7.61 -0.82 -5.49
N LEU A 193 -6.31 -0.52 -5.56
CA LEU A 193 -5.64 -0.07 -6.77
C LEU A 193 -5.76 -1.10 -7.90
N GLN A 194 -5.47 -2.37 -7.61
CA GLN A 194 -5.60 -3.46 -8.57
C GLN A 194 -7.05 -3.59 -9.10
N GLY A 195 -8.05 -3.54 -8.21
CA GLY A 195 -9.46 -3.61 -8.57
C GLY A 195 -9.94 -2.38 -9.37
N ALA A 196 -9.29 -1.23 -9.20
CA ALA A 196 -9.54 -0.01 -9.98
C ALA A 196 -8.84 -0.02 -11.37
N GLY A 197 -8.08 -1.08 -11.68
CA GLY A 197 -7.32 -1.21 -12.92
C GLY A 197 -5.99 -0.45 -12.91
N ILE A 198 -5.48 -0.08 -11.74
CA ILE A 198 -4.28 0.74 -11.57
C ILE A 198 -3.10 -0.18 -11.26
N ASN A 199 -2.09 -0.14 -12.14
CA ASN A 199 -0.89 -0.94 -11.95
C ASN A 199 -0.12 -0.44 -10.72
N ASN A 200 0.25 -1.36 -9.83
CA ASN A 200 0.90 -1.03 -8.59
C ASN A 200 1.77 -2.20 -8.08
N ARG A 201 2.68 -1.91 -7.16
CA ARG A 201 3.57 -2.87 -6.51
C ARG A 201 3.57 -2.68 -5.00
N ILE A 202 3.84 -3.76 -4.28
CA ILE A 202 4.18 -3.70 -2.86
C ILE A 202 5.68 -3.47 -2.76
N VAL A 203 6.06 -2.49 -1.95
CA VAL A 203 7.44 -2.17 -1.61
C VAL A 203 7.70 -2.62 -0.18
N GLU A 204 8.85 -3.26 0.02
CA GLU A 204 9.34 -3.72 1.32
C GLU A 204 10.69 -3.07 1.61
N GLY A 205 10.85 -2.62 2.84
CA GLY A 205 12.07 -1.98 3.31
C GLY A 205 11.99 -1.59 4.78
N THR A 206 12.53 -0.42 5.09
CA THR A 206 12.42 0.19 6.42
C THR A 206 11.98 1.64 6.31
N ALA A 207 11.30 2.11 7.35
CA ALA A 207 10.89 3.50 7.51
C ALA A 207 11.05 3.88 8.99
N GLY A 208 11.68 5.02 9.29
CA GLY A 208 11.96 5.42 10.68
C GLY A 208 12.80 4.40 11.46
N GLY A 209 13.58 3.56 10.76
CA GLY A 209 14.39 2.49 11.35
C GLY A 209 13.67 1.17 11.62
N GLN A 210 12.37 1.05 11.33
CA GLN A 210 11.59 -0.18 11.52
C GLN A 210 11.24 -0.85 10.20
N LEU A 211 11.00 -2.16 10.21
CA LEU A 211 10.51 -2.89 9.02
C LEU A 211 9.17 -2.29 8.59
N HIS A 212 9.06 -2.00 7.29
CA HIS A 212 7.92 -1.31 6.73
C HIS A 212 7.55 -1.81 5.34
N ALA A 213 6.28 -1.69 5.00
CA ALA A 213 5.74 -1.97 3.68
C ALA A 213 4.82 -0.83 3.26
N TRP A 214 4.85 -0.50 1.97
CA TRP A 214 4.02 0.53 1.35
C TRP A 214 3.80 0.21 -0.14
N ASN A 215 3.16 1.11 -0.89
CA ASN A 215 2.84 0.88 -2.30
C ASN A 215 3.68 1.75 -3.25
N LEU A 216 3.87 1.24 -4.47
CA LEU A 216 4.33 2.01 -5.62
C LEU A 216 3.22 1.97 -6.67
N VAL A 217 2.81 3.12 -7.19
CA VAL A 217 1.64 3.27 -8.09
C VAL A 217 2.09 3.82 -9.43
N GLU A 218 1.61 3.23 -10.51
CA GLU A 218 1.86 3.73 -11.87
C GLU A 218 0.68 4.58 -12.35
N LEU A 219 0.96 5.85 -12.66
CA LEU A 219 0.02 6.77 -13.28
C LEU A 219 0.55 7.15 -14.66
N GLY A 220 -0.17 6.74 -15.70
CA GLY A 220 0.28 6.81 -17.08
C GLY A 220 1.49 5.92 -17.33
N LYS A 221 2.71 6.48 -17.26
CA LYS A 221 3.99 5.76 -17.42
C LYS A 221 5.02 6.18 -16.37
N ARG A 222 4.55 6.76 -15.26
CA ARG A 222 5.37 7.27 -14.18
C ARG A 222 4.98 6.56 -12.90
N TRP A 223 6.00 6.18 -12.14
CA TRP A 223 5.83 5.53 -10.84
C TRP A 223 5.95 6.55 -9.72
N TYR A 224 5.21 6.33 -8.65
CA TYR A 224 5.20 7.15 -7.45
C TYR A 224 5.03 6.28 -6.21
N HIS A 225 5.65 6.65 -5.11
CA HIS A 225 5.42 5.99 -3.83
C HIS A 225 4.14 6.49 -3.18
N LEU A 226 3.38 5.58 -2.58
CA LEU A 226 2.15 5.87 -1.85
C LEU A 226 2.20 5.09 -0.53
N ASP A 227 2.25 5.80 0.59
CA ASP A 227 2.23 5.18 1.91
C ASP A 227 1.03 5.65 2.74
N THR A 228 -0.06 4.91 2.60
CA THR A 228 -1.29 5.13 3.38
C THR A 228 -1.11 4.91 4.88
N THR A 229 -0.03 4.25 5.32
CA THR A 229 0.24 4.03 6.74
C THR A 229 0.79 5.29 7.39
N TRP A 230 1.74 5.96 6.73
CA TRP A 230 2.33 7.20 7.26
C TRP A 230 1.48 8.44 6.95
N ASP A 231 0.50 8.31 6.06
CA ASP A 231 -0.58 9.29 5.89
C ASP A 231 -1.79 9.05 6.83
N ASP A 232 -1.78 8.01 7.67
CA ASP A 232 -2.73 7.86 8.78
C ASP A 232 -2.40 8.87 9.90
N PRO A 233 -3.26 9.85 10.16
CA PRO A 233 -3.00 10.86 11.15
C PRO A 233 -3.41 10.34 12.54
N LEU A 234 -2.53 9.53 13.13
CA LEU A 234 -2.68 8.87 14.44
C LEU A 234 -3.28 9.74 15.56
N LEU A 235 -3.05 11.06 15.50
CA LEU A 235 -3.41 12.04 16.52
C LEU A 235 -4.34 13.16 16.03
N ALA A 236 -4.72 13.18 14.75
CA ALA A 236 -5.61 14.22 14.22
C ALA A 236 -7.10 13.84 14.37
N PRO A 237 -8.01 14.82 14.31
CA PRO A 237 -9.43 14.55 14.17
C PRO A 237 -9.72 13.58 12.99
N PRO A 238 -10.73 12.69 13.10
CA PRO A 238 -11.01 11.64 12.10
C PRO A 238 -11.28 12.13 10.67
N ASP A 239 -11.55 13.42 10.51
CA ASP A 239 -11.88 14.10 9.26
C ASP A 239 -10.66 14.72 8.54
N GLN A 240 -9.48 14.74 9.17
CA GLN A 240 -8.26 15.24 8.55
C GLN A 240 -7.53 14.10 7.83
N ILE A 241 -7.17 14.28 6.56
CA ILE A 241 -6.35 13.34 5.79
C ILE A 241 -4.98 13.98 5.55
N SER A 242 -3.90 13.25 5.88
CA SER A 242 -2.55 13.65 5.48
C SER A 242 -2.27 13.24 4.03
N TYR A 243 -1.44 14.01 3.34
CA TYR A 243 -0.91 13.68 2.01
C TYR A 243 0.62 13.82 1.97
N ALA A 244 1.27 13.71 3.12
CA ALA A 244 2.72 13.83 3.28
C ALA A 244 3.48 12.72 2.54
N TYR A 245 2.90 11.52 2.45
CA TYR A 245 3.46 10.35 1.75
C TYR A 245 2.66 9.95 0.50
N TYR A 246 1.94 10.93 -0.07
CA TYR A 246 1.11 10.76 -1.24
C TYR A 246 1.88 11.04 -2.54
N LEU A 247 2.05 10.00 -3.36
CA LEU A 247 2.65 10.06 -4.71
C LEU A 247 4.03 10.73 -4.76
N LEU A 248 4.93 10.30 -3.88
CA LEU A 248 6.29 10.81 -3.75
C LEU A 248 7.26 10.23 -4.79
N THR A 249 8.33 10.96 -5.05
CA THR A 249 9.51 10.44 -5.77
C THR A 249 10.38 9.56 -4.89
N ASP A 250 11.29 8.79 -5.50
CA ASP A 250 12.37 8.08 -4.83
C ASP A 250 13.17 9.03 -3.92
N GLU A 251 13.48 10.24 -4.40
CA GLU A 251 14.24 11.25 -3.65
C GLU A 251 13.47 11.75 -2.42
N GLN A 252 12.17 12.06 -2.59
CA GLN A 252 11.33 12.56 -1.51
C GLN A 252 11.17 11.51 -0.41
N ILE A 253 10.79 10.29 -0.76
CA ILE A 253 10.52 9.24 0.23
C ILE A 253 11.82 8.71 0.86
N ARG A 254 12.98 8.81 0.19
CA ARG A 254 14.27 8.38 0.76
C ARG A 254 14.79 9.23 1.90
N LYS A 255 14.10 10.29 2.32
CA LYS A 255 14.47 11.03 3.52
C LYS A 255 14.39 10.10 4.74
N ASP A 256 13.34 9.31 4.85
CA ASP A 256 13.02 8.46 6.00
C ASP A 256 12.74 6.99 5.64
N HIS A 257 12.50 6.65 4.36
CA HIS A 257 12.36 5.28 3.88
C HIS A 257 13.64 4.75 3.24
N ARG A 258 13.88 3.44 3.34
CA ARG A 258 15.00 2.73 2.71
C ARG A 258 14.52 1.38 2.17
N TRP A 259 15.04 0.97 1.01
CA TRP A 259 14.77 -0.34 0.43
C TRP A 259 15.99 -0.81 -0.38
N THR A 260 16.14 -2.13 -0.53
CA THR A 260 17.28 -2.73 -1.28
C THR A 260 16.84 -3.44 -2.56
N ILE A 261 15.59 -3.88 -2.62
CA ILE A 261 15.00 -4.52 -3.80
C ILE A 261 14.89 -3.49 -4.93
N LYS A 262 15.19 -3.88 -6.17
CA LYS A 262 15.06 -2.99 -7.31
C LYS A 262 13.59 -2.86 -7.74
N TYR A 263 13.02 -1.66 -7.59
CA TYR A 263 11.70 -1.29 -8.10
C TYR A 263 11.82 -0.34 -9.31
N PRO A 264 10.75 -0.14 -10.10
CA PRO A 264 10.67 0.97 -11.05
C PRO A 264 10.94 2.30 -10.33
N ALA A 265 11.71 3.18 -10.96
CA ALA A 265 12.11 4.43 -10.33
C ALA A 265 11.01 5.49 -10.41
N ALA A 266 10.72 6.13 -9.28
CA ALA A 266 9.82 7.27 -9.17
C ALA A 266 10.62 8.58 -9.25
N ASN A 267 10.96 9.04 -10.46
CA ASN A 267 11.89 10.16 -10.65
C ASN A 267 11.21 11.46 -11.12
N THR A 268 9.91 11.61 -10.90
CA THR A 268 9.17 12.79 -11.37
C THR A 268 8.27 13.29 -10.27
N LEU A 269 8.45 14.54 -9.87
CA LEU A 269 7.59 15.17 -8.88
C LEU A 269 6.13 15.14 -9.36
N TYR A 270 5.23 14.71 -8.48
CA TYR A 270 3.81 14.59 -8.85
C TYR A 270 3.21 15.95 -9.24
N ARG A 271 3.61 17.03 -8.55
CA ARG A 271 3.24 18.41 -8.94
C ARG A 271 3.60 18.75 -10.39
N ASN A 272 4.78 18.34 -10.88
CA ASN A 272 5.20 18.58 -12.27
C ASN A 272 4.34 17.78 -13.25
N THR A 273 3.88 16.60 -12.82
CA THR A 273 2.98 15.76 -13.61
C THR A 273 1.62 16.43 -13.78
N LEU A 274 1.02 16.91 -12.68
CA LEU A 274 -0.24 17.67 -12.75
C LEU A 274 -0.10 18.95 -13.57
N SER A 275 0.97 19.74 -13.37
CA SER A 275 1.20 20.96 -14.15
C SER A 275 1.34 20.68 -15.65
N ALA A 276 2.04 19.60 -16.02
CA ALA A 276 2.15 19.20 -17.44
C ALA A 276 0.78 18.83 -18.02
N LEU A 277 -0.06 18.12 -17.25
CA LEU A 277 -1.42 17.75 -17.67
C LEU A 277 -2.35 18.97 -17.80
N VAL A 278 -2.26 19.94 -16.88
CA VAL A 278 -2.97 21.21 -16.96
C VAL A 278 -2.57 21.98 -18.23
N ASN A 279 -1.27 22.09 -18.49
CA ASN A 279 -0.74 22.86 -19.62
C ASN A 279 -1.01 22.22 -20.98
N LYS A 280 -1.21 20.89 -21.03
CA LYS A 280 -1.57 20.19 -22.27
C LYS A 280 -2.97 20.57 -22.78
N GLY A 281 -3.82 21.12 -21.92
CA GLY A 281 -5.13 21.67 -22.31
C GLY A 281 -6.15 20.63 -22.78
N GLU A 282 -5.98 19.35 -22.43
CA GLU A 282 -6.90 18.28 -22.81
C GLU A 282 -8.16 18.26 -21.94
N ALA A 283 -9.17 17.50 -22.37
CA ALA A 283 -10.35 17.22 -21.55
C ALA A 283 -9.91 16.73 -20.15
N GLY A 284 -10.26 17.50 -19.11
CA GLY A 284 -9.86 17.21 -17.73
C GLY A 284 -8.94 18.24 -17.06
N THR A 285 -8.57 19.35 -17.70
CA THR A 285 -7.78 20.43 -17.04
C THR A 285 -8.36 20.88 -15.70
N ALA A 286 -9.69 21.01 -15.60
CA ALA A 286 -10.36 21.37 -14.34
C ALA A 286 -10.11 20.33 -13.23
N VAL A 287 -10.11 19.04 -13.57
CA VAL A 287 -9.83 17.94 -12.63
C VAL A 287 -8.40 18.04 -12.08
N TYR A 288 -7.41 18.32 -12.93
CA TYR A 288 -6.03 18.42 -12.47
C TYR A 288 -5.79 19.67 -11.62
N LYS A 289 -6.43 20.80 -11.96
CA LYS A 289 -6.40 22.01 -11.12
C LYS A 289 -7.05 21.74 -9.75
N GLU A 290 -8.18 21.04 -9.72
CA GLU A 290 -8.83 20.63 -8.49
C GLU A 290 -7.93 19.73 -7.63
N LEU A 291 -7.28 18.74 -8.24
CA LEU A 291 -6.29 17.92 -7.54
C LEU A 291 -5.12 18.74 -6.99
N GLN A 292 -4.62 19.74 -7.73
CA GLN A 292 -3.60 20.65 -7.21
C GLN A 292 -4.09 21.47 -6.00
N GLN A 293 -5.36 21.87 -5.99
CA GLN A 293 -5.95 22.57 -4.84
C GLN A 293 -6.07 21.64 -3.63
N GLN A 294 -6.74 20.49 -3.80
CA GLN A 294 -7.00 19.52 -2.73
C GLN A 294 -5.72 18.96 -2.09
N LEU A 295 -4.64 18.84 -2.86
CA LEU A 295 -3.35 18.33 -2.38
C LEU A 295 -2.40 19.46 -1.94
N GLY A 296 -2.85 20.72 -1.92
CA GLY A 296 -2.02 21.88 -1.58
C GLY A 296 -0.89 22.18 -2.58
N LEU A 297 -0.86 21.50 -3.73
CA LEU A 297 0.20 21.64 -4.73
C LEU A 297 0.13 22.95 -5.53
N HIS A 298 -1.02 23.64 -5.50
CA HIS A 298 -1.16 24.98 -6.06
C HIS A 298 -0.17 25.98 -5.45
N LEU A 299 0.28 25.77 -4.21
CA LEU A 299 1.28 26.60 -3.55
C LEU A 299 2.62 26.62 -4.32
N TYR A 300 2.91 25.62 -5.15
CA TYR A 300 4.13 25.60 -5.95
C TYR A 300 4.10 26.51 -7.18
N ASP A 301 2.97 27.16 -7.48
CA ASP A 301 2.88 28.21 -8.50
C ASP A 301 3.52 29.51 -7.97
N PRO A 302 4.63 29.99 -8.57
CA PRO A 302 5.30 31.22 -8.13
C PRO A 302 4.42 32.47 -8.25
N SER A 303 3.42 32.47 -9.13
CA SER A 303 2.50 33.60 -9.29
C SER A 303 1.54 33.78 -8.11
N LEU A 304 1.41 32.77 -7.25
CA LEU A 304 0.58 32.81 -6.04
C LEU A 304 1.38 33.17 -4.78
N ALA A 305 2.68 33.48 -4.91
CA ALA A 305 3.49 33.87 -3.77
C ALA A 305 3.08 35.25 -3.23
N ILE A 306 2.96 35.34 -1.91
CA ILE A 306 2.65 36.57 -1.17
C ILE A 306 3.91 36.99 -0.44
N GLY A 307 4.32 38.25 -0.58
CA GLY A 307 5.50 38.79 0.11
C GLY A 307 5.27 40.17 0.72
N THR A 308 4.01 40.50 0.97
CA THR A 308 3.60 41.78 1.55
C THR A 308 2.44 41.60 2.52
N GLU A 309 2.39 42.48 3.52
CA GLU A 309 1.28 42.62 4.48
C GLU A 309 -0.08 42.75 3.77
N GLU A 310 -0.18 43.63 2.76
CA GLU A 310 -1.41 43.83 1.99
C GLU A 310 -1.88 42.54 1.31
N GLY A 311 -0.94 41.75 0.75
CA GLY A 311 -1.25 40.47 0.14
C GLY A 311 -1.74 39.44 1.15
N LEU A 312 -1.19 39.43 2.37
CA LEU A 312 -1.68 38.58 3.46
C LEU A 312 -3.10 38.97 3.87
N GLN A 313 -3.34 40.27 4.08
CA GLN A 313 -4.65 40.79 4.44
C GLN A 313 -5.70 40.42 3.39
N ASP A 314 -5.39 40.58 2.10
CA ASP A 314 -6.31 40.23 1.01
C ASP A 314 -6.61 38.73 0.97
N ARG A 315 -5.61 37.89 1.21
CA ARG A 315 -5.81 36.45 1.22
C ARG A 315 -6.67 36.00 2.41
N VAL A 316 -6.46 36.59 3.59
CA VAL A 316 -7.30 36.33 4.77
C VAL A 316 -8.72 36.86 4.55
N ARG A 317 -8.91 38.05 3.98
CA ARG A 317 -10.23 38.57 3.59
C ARG A 317 -10.99 37.63 2.65
N GLN A 318 -10.29 37.04 1.68
CA GLN A 318 -10.89 36.02 0.80
C GLN A 318 -11.31 34.77 1.58
N GLY A 319 -10.47 34.30 2.51
CA GLY A 319 -10.79 33.20 3.41
C GLY A 319 -12.04 33.47 4.25
N ILE A 320 -12.13 34.65 4.86
CA ILE A 320 -13.30 35.11 5.63
C ILE A 320 -14.55 35.13 4.73
N LYS A 321 -14.46 35.70 3.52
CA LYS A 321 -15.57 35.77 2.58
C LYS A 321 -16.07 34.39 2.15
N ALA A 322 -15.16 33.39 2.11
CA ALA A 322 -15.50 32.00 1.85
C ALA A 322 -16.06 31.26 3.08
N GLY A 323 -16.18 31.93 4.24
CA GLY A 323 -16.62 31.32 5.49
C GLY A 323 -15.56 30.44 6.16
N GLY A 324 -14.30 30.52 5.72
CA GLY A 324 -13.19 29.78 6.31
C GLY A 324 -12.66 30.43 7.59
N LEU A 325 -11.96 29.63 8.39
CA LEU A 325 -11.20 30.07 9.57
C LEU A 325 -9.70 29.82 9.40
N THR A 326 -9.27 29.43 8.20
CA THR A 326 -7.88 29.08 7.90
C THR A 326 -7.58 29.35 6.43
N VAL A 327 -6.37 29.83 6.15
CA VAL A 327 -5.79 29.87 4.80
C VAL A 327 -4.38 29.29 4.82
N THR A 328 -4.02 28.56 3.77
CA THR A 328 -2.62 28.22 3.50
C THR A 328 -2.11 29.02 2.32
N ILE A 329 -0.90 29.55 2.45
CA ILE A 329 -0.26 30.41 1.46
C ILE A 329 1.18 29.98 1.21
N ARG A 330 1.70 30.44 0.07
CA ARG A 330 3.14 30.51 -0.19
C ARG A 330 3.60 31.91 0.14
N TYR A 331 4.52 32.04 1.10
CA TYR A 331 5.09 33.31 1.48
C TYR A 331 6.50 33.47 0.90
N SER A 332 6.69 34.47 0.02
CA SER A 332 7.99 34.83 -0.54
C SER A 332 8.66 35.87 0.36
N GLY A 333 9.46 35.39 1.30
CA GLY A 333 10.21 36.21 2.23
C GLY A 333 10.82 35.39 3.37
N THR A 334 11.61 36.04 4.21
CA THR A 334 12.14 35.45 5.43
C THR A 334 11.06 35.28 6.49
N GLU A 335 11.31 34.42 7.47
CA GLU A 335 10.42 34.26 8.62
C GLU A 335 10.26 35.59 9.39
N GLN A 336 11.32 36.39 9.51
CA GLN A 336 11.23 37.72 10.17
C GLN A 336 10.36 38.71 9.40
N GLU A 337 10.40 38.71 8.07
CA GLU A 337 9.49 39.51 7.24
C GLU A 337 8.06 39.03 7.41
N MET A 338 7.82 37.73 7.34
CA MET A 338 6.51 37.12 7.56
C MET A 338 5.91 37.51 8.90
N LEU A 339 6.69 37.47 9.99
CA LEU A 339 6.20 37.84 11.32
C LEU A 339 5.74 39.29 11.40
N ARG A 340 6.47 40.21 10.76
CA ARG A 340 6.07 41.62 10.69
C ARG A 340 4.79 41.79 9.88
N ASP A 341 4.71 41.17 8.71
CA ASP A 341 3.54 41.28 7.83
C ASP A 341 2.29 40.60 8.45
N LEU A 342 2.46 39.59 9.31
CA LEU A 342 1.36 38.98 10.06
C LEU A 342 0.74 39.92 11.13
N GLU A 343 1.48 40.91 11.63
CA GLU A 343 0.94 41.90 12.58
C GLU A 343 -0.21 42.71 11.94
N GLY A 344 -0.13 42.97 10.63
CA GLY A 344 -1.18 43.66 9.88
C GLY A 344 -2.52 42.91 9.82
N LEU A 345 -2.57 41.62 10.18
CA LEU A 345 -3.83 40.88 10.22
C LEU A 345 -4.78 41.33 11.35
N TYR A 346 -4.28 41.99 12.39
CA TYR A 346 -5.10 42.51 13.49
C TYR A 346 -6.01 43.68 13.08
N ASP A 347 -5.78 44.28 11.91
CA ASP A 347 -6.64 45.29 11.30
C ASP A 347 -7.91 44.69 10.67
N LEU A 348 -7.96 43.36 10.50
CA LEU A 348 -9.13 42.65 10.02
C LEU A 348 -10.10 42.33 11.18
N PRO A 349 -11.40 42.10 10.90
CA PRO A 349 -12.39 41.74 11.92
C PRO A 349 -12.25 40.28 12.40
N ILE A 350 -11.05 39.92 12.87
CA ILE A 350 -10.68 38.59 13.35
C ILE A 350 -9.94 38.67 14.68
N GLU A 351 -9.86 37.54 15.39
CA GLU A 351 -9.17 37.37 16.66
C GLU A 351 -8.39 36.05 16.70
N ASN A 352 -7.56 35.90 17.74
CA ASN A 352 -6.81 34.67 18.03
C ASN A 352 -6.01 34.13 16.84
N VAL A 353 -5.36 35.03 16.10
CA VAL A 353 -4.54 34.69 14.93
C VAL A 353 -3.39 33.78 15.36
N ARG A 354 -3.33 32.60 14.76
CA ARG A 354 -2.29 31.58 14.96
C ARG A 354 -1.72 31.18 13.62
N TYR A 355 -0.47 30.79 13.57
CA TYR A 355 0.14 30.34 12.32
C TYR A 355 1.07 29.14 12.52
N LEU A 356 1.23 28.36 11.46
CA LEU A 356 2.24 27.34 11.29
C LEU A 356 3.05 27.70 10.04
N SER A 357 4.38 27.60 10.12
CA SER A 357 5.28 27.93 9.02
C SER A 357 6.32 26.84 8.84
N ASP A 358 6.47 26.36 7.61
CA ASP A 358 7.45 25.36 7.22
C ASP A 358 8.13 25.77 5.90
N PRO A 359 9.39 25.36 5.67
CA PRO A 359 10.02 25.52 4.36
C PRO A 359 9.21 24.83 3.25
N LEU A 360 8.89 25.56 2.17
CA LEU A 360 8.19 24.98 1.02
C LEU A 360 9.20 24.21 0.16
N GLU A 361 9.16 22.88 0.24
CA GLU A 361 10.16 21.97 -0.32
C GLU A 361 10.58 22.28 -1.77
N GLY A 362 11.88 22.48 -2.01
CA GLY A 362 12.42 22.75 -3.34
C GLY A 362 12.22 24.19 -3.81
N THR A 363 11.85 25.09 -2.91
CA THR A 363 11.79 26.54 -3.13
C THR A 363 12.58 27.27 -2.03
N LYS A 364 12.69 28.60 -2.13
CA LYS A 364 13.25 29.46 -1.06
C LYS A 364 12.16 30.02 -0.14
N ASP A 365 10.91 29.68 -0.41
CA ASP A 365 9.74 30.31 0.16
C ASP A 365 9.19 29.47 1.32
N LEU A 366 8.27 30.03 2.09
CA LEU A 366 7.62 29.37 3.20
C LEU A 366 6.22 28.91 2.81
N ARG A 367 5.80 27.75 3.31
CA ARG A 367 4.39 27.37 3.41
C ARG A 367 3.90 27.90 4.75
N VAL A 368 2.89 28.76 4.73
CA VAL A 368 2.33 29.36 5.94
C VAL A 368 0.86 29.02 6.02
N GLU A 369 0.44 28.39 7.10
CA GLU A 369 -0.96 28.16 7.44
C GLU A 369 -1.36 29.16 8.52
N ILE A 370 -2.39 29.95 8.24
CA ILE A 370 -2.87 31.04 9.11
C ILE A 370 -4.28 30.67 9.55
N HIS A 371 -4.50 30.59 10.86
CA HIS A 371 -5.78 30.31 11.49
C HIS A 371 -6.27 31.55 12.25
N TRP A 372 -7.58 31.75 12.29
CA TRP A 372 -8.20 32.85 13.04
C TRP A 372 -9.59 32.46 13.56
N GLU A 373 -10.11 33.27 14.48
CA GLU A 373 -11.49 33.24 14.94
C GLU A 373 -12.22 34.50 14.45
N THR A 374 -13.52 34.40 14.20
CA THR A 374 -14.35 35.55 13.84
C THR A 374 -14.77 36.30 15.10
N ARG A 375 -14.69 37.64 15.06
CA ARG A 375 -15.22 38.50 16.12
C ARG A 375 -16.74 38.43 16.26
#